data_AF-A0A077KE83-F1
#
_entry.id   AF-A0A077KE83-F1
#
_cell.length_a   1.000
_cell.length_b   1.000
_cell.length_c   1.000
_cell.angle_alpha   90.00
_cell.angle_beta   90.00
_cell.angle_gamma   90.00
#
_symmetry.space_group_name_H-M   'P 1'
#
loop_
_entity.id
_entity.type
_entity.pdbx_description
1 polymer ?
#
loop_
_entity_poly.entity_id
_entity_poly.type
_entity_poly.pdbx_seq_one_letter_code
_entity_poly.pdbx_strand_id
1 'polypeptide(L)'
;MDIQDYSRGRNNANSKLAFKKVKETIPAMWEKVLNEVDGKRSTIDIANILGVPIHTISGRFSELKAKNKTYQTSSTKIGSKHYAVYSKTIN
;
A
#
# COMPACT_ATOMS: atom_id res chain seq x y z
N MET A 1 -31.36 -18.81 -25.47
CA MET A 1 -30.70 -19.45 -24.32
C MET A 1 -29.32 -18.82 -24.25
N ASP A 2 -29.13 -17.87 -23.35
CA ASP A 2 -27.86 -17.13 -23.26
C ASP A 2 -26.80 -18.04 -22.65
N ILE A 3 -25.66 -18.15 -23.33
CA ILE A 3 -24.54 -19.00 -22.91
C ILE A 3 -23.87 -18.28 -21.74
N GLN A 4 -24.19 -18.71 -20.51
CA GLN A 4 -23.55 -18.17 -19.32
C GLN A 4 -22.08 -18.58 -19.31
N ASP A 5 -21.20 -17.64 -19.67
CA ASP A 5 -19.75 -17.83 -19.66
C ASP A 5 -19.25 -17.95 -18.20
N TYR A 6 -18.93 -19.18 -17.81
CA TYR A 6 -18.35 -19.54 -16.51
C TYR A 6 -16.83 -19.31 -16.44
N SER A 7 -16.22 -18.62 -17.41
CA SER A 7 -14.80 -18.32 -17.40
C SER A 7 -14.42 -17.60 -16.09
N ARG A 8 -13.68 -18.32 -15.23
CA ARG A 8 -13.14 -17.85 -13.93
C ARG A 8 -11.92 -16.95 -14.14
N GLY A 9 -11.96 -16.14 -15.20
CA GLY A 9 -10.88 -15.24 -15.59
C GLY A 9 -10.99 -13.89 -14.91
N ARG A 10 -9.83 -13.27 -14.67
CA ARG A 10 -9.68 -11.87 -14.19
C ARG A 10 -10.42 -10.84 -15.06
N ASN A 11 -10.83 -11.25 -16.27
CA ASN A 11 -11.48 -10.41 -17.28
C ASN A 11 -13.01 -10.52 -17.31
N ASN A 12 -13.63 -11.48 -16.60
CA ASN A 12 -15.09 -11.63 -16.54
C ASN A 12 -15.72 -10.39 -15.84
N ALA A 13 -16.83 -9.89 -16.38
CA ALA A 13 -17.55 -8.74 -15.85
C ALA A 13 -17.94 -8.92 -14.36
N ASN A 14 -18.38 -10.12 -13.97
CA ASN A 14 -18.74 -10.43 -12.58
C ASN A 14 -17.51 -10.41 -11.66
N SER A 15 -16.38 -10.97 -12.13
CA SER A 15 -15.10 -10.90 -11.41
C SER A 15 -14.62 -9.47 -11.25
N LYS A 16 -14.71 -8.62 -12.31
CA LYS A 16 -14.35 -7.20 -12.24
C LYS A 16 -15.22 -6.44 -11.24
N LEU A 17 -16.53 -6.69 -11.21
CA LEU A 17 -17.48 -6.08 -10.29
C LEU A 17 -17.21 -6.49 -8.83
N ALA A 18 -16.97 -7.78 -8.58
CA ALA A 18 -16.60 -8.28 -7.27
C ALA A 18 -15.26 -7.70 -6.78
N PHE A 19 -14.24 -7.67 -7.65
CA PHE A 19 -12.95 -7.03 -7.35
C PHE A 19 -13.08 -5.52 -7.07
N LYS A 20 -13.95 -4.82 -7.81
CA LYS A 20 -14.18 -3.39 -7.63
C LYS A 20 -14.87 -3.09 -6.29
N LYS A 21 -15.89 -3.88 -5.92
CA LYS A 21 -16.58 -3.78 -4.62
C LYS A 21 -15.65 -4.03 -3.44
N VAL A 22 -14.80 -5.05 -3.51
CA VAL A 22 -13.79 -5.34 -2.46
C VAL A 22 -12.77 -4.20 -2.33
N LYS A 23 -12.39 -3.57 -3.44
CA LYS A 23 -11.48 -2.42 -3.46
C LYS A 23 -12.07 -1.16 -2.81
N GLU A 24 -13.39 -1.02 -2.80
CA GLU A 24 -14.12 0.12 -2.21
C GLU A 24 -14.37 -0.04 -0.70
N THR A 25 -14.36 -1.27 -0.18
CA THR A 25 -14.70 -1.55 1.24
C THR A 25 -13.49 -1.70 2.16
N ILE A 26 -12.32 -2.03 1.62
CA ILE A 26 -11.08 -2.14 2.40
C ILE A 26 -10.35 -0.80 2.28
N PRO A 27 -10.10 -0.05 3.38
CA PRO A 27 -9.26 1.13 3.35
C PRO A 27 -7.97 0.73 2.66
N ALA A 28 -7.70 1.36 1.53
CA ALA A 28 -6.63 0.90 0.67
C ALA A 28 -5.33 1.01 1.49
N MET A 29 -4.52 -0.04 1.51
CA MET A 29 -3.36 -0.14 2.41
C MET A 29 -2.43 1.10 2.33
N TRP A 30 -2.42 1.79 1.19
CA TRP A 30 -1.71 3.06 1.02
C TRP A 30 -2.20 4.18 1.94
N GLU A 31 -3.49 4.26 2.28
CA GLU A 31 -4.06 5.24 3.21
C GLU A 31 -3.58 4.96 4.64
N LYS A 32 -3.62 3.69 5.06
CA LYS A 32 -3.09 3.28 6.37
C LYS A 32 -1.61 3.60 6.49
N VAL A 33 -0.83 3.26 5.46
CA VAL A 33 0.59 3.62 5.40
C VAL A 33 0.76 5.14 5.46
N LEU A 34 0.01 5.90 4.65
CA LEU A 34 0.09 7.36 4.63
C LEU A 34 -0.25 7.95 6.01
N ASN A 35 -1.25 7.44 6.72
CA ASN A 35 -1.62 7.94 8.04
C ASN A 35 -0.47 7.80 9.04
N GLU A 36 0.25 6.68 9.01
CA GLU A 36 1.39 6.40 9.90
C GLU A 36 2.70 7.11 9.51
N VAL A 37 2.79 7.70 8.31
CA VAL A 37 3.95 8.48 7.88
C VAL A 37 4.02 9.79 8.66
N ASP A 38 5.07 9.95 9.47
CA ASP A 38 5.28 11.07 10.39
C ASP A 38 6.67 11.74 10.30
N GLY A 39 7.55 11.25 9.42
CA GLY A 39 8.92 11.75 9.29
C GLY A 39 9.91 11.22 10.33
N LYS A 40 9.48 10.34 11.23
CA LYS A 40 10.31 9.76 12.31
C LYS A 40 10.38 8.25 12.23
N ARG A 41 9.25 7.60 11.96
CA ARG A 41 9.14 6.14 11.88
C ARG A 41 9.68 5.63 10.55
N SER A 42 10.44 4.53 10.62
CA SER A 42 10.94 3.87 9.42
C SER A 42 9.87 2.96 8.80
N THR A 43 10.10 2.53 7.56
CA THR A 43 9.17 1.62 6.86
C THR A 43 8.92 0.31 7.61
N ILE A 44 9.89 -0.20 8.37
CA ILE A 44 9.71 -1.41 9.18
C ILE A 44 8.90 -1.13 10.45
N ASP A 45 9.08 0.04 11.07
CA ASP A 45 8.27 0.43 12.24
C ASP A 45 6.80 0.55 11.85
N ILE A 46 6.52 1.16 10.70
CA ILE A 46 5.17 1.28 10.15
C ILE A 46 4.60 -0.11 9.84
N ALA A 47 5.39 -1.03 9.29
CA ALA A 47 4.96 -2.41 9.05
C ALA A 47 4.55 -3.11 10.34
N ASN A 48 5.34 -2.94 11.41
CA ASN A 48 5.07 -3.51 12.72
C ASN A 48 3.80 -2.92 13.36
N ILE A 49 3.60 -1.61 13.29
CA ILE A 49 2.39 -0.94 13.80
C ILE A 49 1.14 -1.46 13.08
N LEU A 50 1.23 -1.64 11.76
CA LEU A 50 0.13 -2.16 10.95
C LEU A 50 -0.06 -3.68 11.08
N GLY A 51 0.85 -4.38 11.77
CA GLY A 51 0.80 -5.84 11.96
C GLY A 51 0.97 -6.63 10.66
N VAL A 52 1.70 -6.08 9.68
CA VAL A 52 1.87 -6.69 8.35
C VAL A 52 3.34 -6.84 7.97
N PRO A 53 3.71 -7.85 7.15
CA PRO A 53 5.07 -7.98 6.66
C PRO A 53 5.49 -6.78 5.79
N ILE A 54 6.73 -6.32 5.92
CA ILE A 54 7.23 -5.12 5.20
C ILE A 54 7.06 -5.20 3.67
N HIS A 55 7.21 -6.39 3.08
CA HIS A 55 7.07 -6.56 1.63
C HIS A 55 5.65 -6.27 1.12
N THR A 56 4.64 -6.31 1.99
CA THR A 56 3.25 -5.98 1.65
C THR A 56 3.02 -4.47 1.52
N ILE A 57 3.82 -3.65 2.21
CA ILE A 57 3.68 -2.19 2.25
C ILE A 57 4.80 -1.45 1.53
N SER A 58 5.93 -2.09 1.22
CA SER A 58 7.08 -1.46 0.56
C SER A 58 6.68 -0.76 -0.75
N GLY A 59 5.87 -1.42 -1.58
CA GLY A 59 5.34 -0.84 -2.82
C GLY A 59 4.43 0.38 -2.60
N ARG A 60 3.78 0.48 -1.44
CA ARG A 60 2.88 1.61 -1.12
C ARG A 60 3.67 2.89 -0.87
N PHE A 61 4.84 2.83 -0.24
CA PHE A 61 5.72 4.00 -0.12
C PHE A 61 6.18 4.52 -1.47
N SER A 62 6.53 3.62 -2.40
CA SER A 62 6.88 4.00 -3.78
C SER A 62 5.71 4.66 -4.52
N GLU A 63 4.50 4.10 -4.40
CA GLU A 63 3.29 4.69 -4.97
C GLU A 63 2.97 6.08 -4.40
N LEU A 64 3.10 6.25 -3.08
CA LEU A 64 2.86 7.53 -2.40
C LEU A 64 3.91 8.58 -2.78
N LYS A 65 5.17 8.18 -2.95
CA LYS A 65 6.23 9.02 -3.48
C LYS A 65 5.96 9.46 -4.92
N ALA A 66 5.55 8.53 -5.79
CA ALA A 66 5.18 8.86 -7.18
C ALA A 66 3.98 9.81 -7.28
N LYS A 67 3.06 9.76 -6.30
CA LYS A 67 1.90 10.65 -6.18
C LYS A 67 2.22 11.98 -5.47
N ASN A 68 3.49 12.26 -5.15
CA ASN A 68 3.93 13.43 -4.39
C ASN A 68 3.23 13.60 -3.02
N LYS A 69 2.73 12.51 -2.43
CA LYS A 69 2.09 12.53 -1.09
C LYS A 69 3.11 12.42 0.03
N THR A 70 4.24 11.78 -0.25
CA THR A 70 5.34 11.58 0.70
C THR A 70 6.68 11.72 -0.01
N TYR A 71 7.71 12.08 0.74
CA TYR A 71 9.10 12.07 0.27
C TYR A 71 9.99 11.38 1.29
N GLN A 72 11.07 10.77 0.83
CA GLN A 72 12.02 10.12 1.72
C GLN A 72 12.90 11.19 2.36
N THR A 73 12.97 11.22 3.69
CA THR A 73 13.80 12.18 4.43
C THR A 73 15.12 11.58 4.85
N SER A 74 15.12 10.33 5.31
CA SER A 74 16.32 9.67 5.80
C SER A 74 16.22 8.15 5.69
N SER A 75 17.16 7.45 6.31
CA SER A 75 17.08 6.01 6.51
C SER A 75 17.64 5.65 7.88
N THR A 76 17.02 4.66 8.51
CA THR A 76 17.43 4.10 9.80
C THR A 76 18.05 2.74 9.57
N LYS A 77 19.21 2.47 10.17
CA LYS A 77 19.85 1.17 10.13
C LYS A 77 19.38 0.33 11.32
N ILE A 78 18.86 -0.86 11.05
CA ILE A 78 18.46 -1.83 12.07
C ILE A 78 19.13 -3.17 11.72
N GLY A 79 20.07 -3.61 12.57
CA GLY A 79 20.97 -4.71 12.25
C GLY A 79 21.82 -4.43 11.02
N SER A 80 21.81 -5.34 10.04
CA SER A 80 22.51 -5.18 8.76
C SER A 80 21.68 -4.50 7.66
N LYS A 81 20.42 -4.14 7.94
CA LYS A 81 19.48 -3.61 6.94
C LYS A 81 19.20 -2.13 7.16
N HIS A 82 18.93 -1.43 6.06
CA HIS A 82 18.53 -0.02 6.06
C HIS A 82 17.05 0.09 5.71
N TYR A 83 16.32 0.91 6.46
CA TYR A 83 14.90 1.16 6.30
C TYR A 83 14.66 2.64 6.08
N ALA A 84 13.94 2.99 5.02
CA ALA A 84 13.68 4.39 4.69
C ALA A 84 12.74 5.04 5.71
N VAL A 85 12.92 6.33 5.94
CA VAL A 85 11.99 7.18 6.69
C VAL A 85 11.37 8.15 5.70
N TYR A 86 10.05 8.28 5.76
CA TYR A 86 9.28 9.14 4.88
C TYR A 86 8.60 10.23 5.68
N SER A 87 8.44 11.41 5.08
CA SER A 87 7.60 12.49 5.55
C SER A 87 6.46 12.76 4.58
N LYS A 88 5.36 13.30 5.08
CA LYS A 88 4.25 13.80 4.25
C LYS A 88 4.67 15.08 3.55
N THR A 89 4.28 15.24 2.30
CA THR A 89 4.40 16.52 1.60
C THR A 89 3.38 17.49 2.19
N ILE A 90 3.83 18.67 2.59
CA ILE A 90 2.94 19.77 2.98
C ILE A 90 2.46 20.42 1.68
N ASN A 91 1.16 20.37 1.42
CA ASN A 91 0.49 21.14 0.37
C ASN A 91 -0.17 22.36 0.98
#